data_AF-A0A6P0SIZ4-F1
#
_entry.id   AF-A0A6P0SIZ4-F1
#
_cell.length_a   1.000
_cell.length_b   1.000
_cell.length_c   1.000
_cell.angle_alpha   90.00
_cell.angle_beta   90.00
_cell.angle_gamma   90.00
#
_symmetry.space_group_name_H-M   'P 1'
#
loop_
_entity.id
_entity.type
_entity.pdbx_description
1 polymer ?
#
loop_
_entity_poly.entity_id
_entity_poly.type
_entity_poly.pdbx_seq_one_letter_code
_entity_poly.pdbx_strand_id
1 'polypeptide(L)'
;MDFSPDSVGKIVLNTTLAGCASAWAVIAWRWIINADKVDLSTILNGILGGLVGITASSNVVEPLESLIIGIVSGVIVILGVDWLSKKKVDDAVGAIPVHCFCGIWGGVATGVFAHGDKIHFVTQLLGSVLIHLWSFIVVWLVFKVLNYIFGIRVSQETEKSGLDWQEHGEIAYLSLEKKE
;
A
#
# COMPACT_ATOMS: atom_id res chain seq x y z
N MET A 1 -10.62 24.19 6.92
CA MET A 1 -9.51 23.68 6.08
C MET A 1 -8.88 24.92 5.45
N ASP A 2 -7.57 25.11 5.64
CA ASP A 2 -6.84 26.26 5.10
C ASP A 2 -6.29 25.92 3.71
N PHE A 3 -6.63 26.73 2.72
CA PHE A 3 -6.22 26.60 1.31
C PHE A 3 -5.22 27.68 0.90
N SER A 4 -4.54 28.30 1.87
CA SER A 4 -3.41 29.18 1.59
C SER A 4 -2.32 28.48 0.76
N PRO A 5 -1.59 29.22 -0.11
CA PRO A 5 -0.48 28.66 -0.87
C PRO A 5 0.56 27.93 -0.01
N ASP A 6 0.83 28.46 1.19
CA ASP A 6 1.78 27.87 2.14
C ASP A 6 1.27 26.53 2.70
N SER A 7 -0.01 26.44 3.06
CA SER A 7 -0.64 25.20 3.53
C SER A 7 -0.62 24.12 2.44
N VAL A 8 -1.00 24.47 1.21
CA VAL A 8 -0.96 23.55 0.07
C VAL A 8 0.48 23.13 -0.25
N GLY A 9 1.41 24.08 -0.21
CA GLY A 9 2.84 23.82 -0.39
C GLY A 9 3.39 22.83 0.63
N LYS A 10 3.02 22.98 1.90
CA LYS A 10 3.41 22.04 2.97
C LYS A 10 2.87 20.63 2.73
N ILE A 11 1.61 20.49 2.32
CA ILE A 11 1.00 19.19 2.00
C ILE A 11 1.75 18.49 0.87
N VAL A 12 2.02 19.20 -0.22
CA VAL A 12 2.76 18.65 -1.38
C VAL A 12 4.19 18.27 -0.98
N LEU A 13 4.87 19.11 -0.20
CA LEU A 13 6.21 18.84 0.30
C LEU A 13 6.24 17.58 1.17
N ASN A 14 5.41 17.52 2.20
CA ASN A 14 5.33 16.36 3.11
C ASN A 14 4.99 15.07 2.36
N THR A 15 4.06 15.13 1.41
CA THR A 15 3.66 13.98 0.60
C THR A 15 4.85 13.46 -0.22
N THR A 16 5.56 14.37 -0.88
CA THR A 16 6.72 14.03 -1.73
C THR A 16 7.88 13.48 -0.88
N LEU A 17 8.19 14.13 0.25
CA LEU A 17 9.25 13.70 1.15
C LEU A 17 9.00 12.31 1.70
N ALA A 18 7.77 12.00 2.15
CA ALA A 18 7.43 10.69 2.67
C ALA A 18 7.56 9.57 1.60
N GLY A 19 7.11 9.82 0.37
CA GLY A 19 7.27 8.88 -0.75
C GLY A 19 8.76 8.61 -1.05
N CYS A 20 9.57 9.67 -1.15
CA CYS A 20 11.02 9.55 -1.38
C CYS A 20 11.75 8.84 -0.23
N ALA A 21 11.43 9.19 1.02
CA ALA A 21 11.98 8.55 2.21
C ALA A 21 11.68 7.05 2.27
N SER A 22 10.44 6.67 1.93
CA SER A 22 10.03 5.28 1.86
C SER A 22 10.79 4.51 0.78
N ALA A 23 10.97 5.10 -0.41
CA ALA A 23 11.77 4.52 -1.49
C ALA A 23 13.21 4.24 -1.04
N TRP A 24 13.85 5.22 -0.39
CA TRP A 24 15.21 5.08 0.12
C TRP A 24 15.31 4.03 1.22
N ALA A 25 14.34 3.96 2.13
CA ALA A 25 14.27 2.92 3.14
C ALA A 25 14.20 1.52 2.50
N VAL A 26 13.40 1.38 1.43
CA VAL A 26 13.26 0.11 0.71
C VAL A 26 14.57 -0.30 0.03
N ILE A 27 15.17 0.62 -0.72
CA ILE A 27 16.44 0.38 -1.43
C ILE A 27 17.54 0.02 -0.44
N ALA A 28 17.71 0.81 0.63
CA ALA A 28 18.72 0.58 1.64
C ALA A 28 18.54 -0.78 2.33
N TRP A 29 17.32 -1.11 2.74
CA TRP A 29 17.03 -2.39 3.40
C TRP A 29 17.37 -3.60 2.52
N ARG A 30 16.93 -3.59 1.25
CA ARG A 30 17.17 -4.71 0.32
C ARG A 30 18.66 -4.85 -0.03
N TRP A 31 19.39 -3.75 -0.19
CA TRP A 31 20.84 -3.79 -0.40
C TRP A 31 21.63 -4.30 0.80
N ILE A 32 21.29 -3.85 2.02
CA ILE A 32 22.03 -4.21 3.24
C ILE A 32 21.79 -5.66 3.64
N ILE A 33 20.54 -6.13 3.59
CA ILE A 33 20.16 -7.42 4.20
C ILE A 33 20.21 -8.57 3.21
N ASN A 34 19.77 -8.34 1.96
CA ASN A 34 19.63 -9.41 0.99
C ASN A 34 20.74 -9.42 -0.06
N ALA A 35 21.57 -8.37 -0.14
CA ALA A 35 22.58 -8.16 -1.20
C ALA A 35 22.03 -8.41 -2.61
N ASP A 36 20.72 -8.25 -2.78
CA ASP A 36 19.98 -8.68 -3.97
C ASP A 36 19.72 -7.49 -4.89
N LYS A 37 19.37 -7.80 -6.14
CA LYS A 37 18.89 -6.80 -7.08
C LYS A 37 17.53 -6.30 -6.61
N VAL A 38 17.43 -5.01 -6.34
CA VAL A 38 16.15 -4.38 -6.00
C VAL A 38 15.33 -4.28 -7.29
N ASP A 39 14.20 -4.99 -7.33
CA ASP A 39 13.29 -4.91 -8.47
C ASP A 39 12.47 -3.61 -8.42
N LEU A 40 12.08 -3.13 -9.60
CA LEU A 40 11.35 -1.87 -9.75
C LEU A 40 9.99 -1.92 -9.04
N SER A 41 9.31 -3.07 -9.03
CA SER A 41 7.99 -3.22 -8.41
C SER A 41 8.07 -2.98 -6.89
N THR A 42 9.09 -3.55 -6.24
CA THR A 42 9.34 -3.34 -4.81
C THR A 42 9.63 -1.86 -4.48
N ILE A 43 10.39 -1.15 -5.32
CA ILE A 43 10.64 0.29 -5.13
C ILE A 43 9.36 1.10 -5.29
N LEU A 44 8.57 0.82 -6.35
CA LEU A 44 7.31 1.50 -6.61
C LEU A 44 6.30 1.27 -5.48
N ASN A 45 6.18 0.04 -4.98
CA ASN A 45 5.36 -0.26 -3.80
C ASN A 45 5.90 0.41 -2.54
N GLY A 46 7.22 0.55 -2.40
CA GLY A 46 7.85 1.38 -1.37
C GLY A 46 7.37 2.84 -1.44
N ILE A 47 7.47 3.47 -2.61
CA ILE A 47 7.01 4.86 -2.83
C ILE A 47 5.53 4.97 -2.46
N LEU A 48 4.68 4.08 -2.98
CA LEU A 48 3.26 4.06 -2.69
C LEU A 48 2.99 3.90 -1.18
N GLY A 49 3.72 3.04 -0.48
CA GLY A 49 3.59 2.87 0.96
C GLY A 49 3.86 4.16 1.73
N GLY A 50 4.88 4.92 1.34
CA GLY A 50 5.18 6.24 1.92
C GLY A 50 4.08 7.27 1.66
N LEU A 51 3.54 7.30 0.44
CA LEU A 51 2.42 8.15 0.05
C LEU A 51 1.14 7.79 0.83
N VAL A 52 0.86 6.50 1.01
CA VAL A 52 -0.26 6.05 1.84
C VAL A 52 -0.05 6.43 3.30
N GLY A 53 1.13 6.18 3.86
CA GLY A 53 1.44 6.44 5.26
C GLY A 53 1.28 7.91 5.66
N ILE A 54 1.63 8.86 4.79
CA ILE A 54 1.52 10.30 5.08
C ILE A 54 0.13 10.88 4.82
N THR A 55 -0.75 10.17 4.11
CA THR A 55 -2.02 10.72 3.60
C THR A 55 -2.88 11.35 4.71
N ALA A 56 -3.01 10.67 5.86
CA ALA A 56 -3.88 11.10 6.95
C ALA A 56 -3.36 12.35 7.71
N SER A 57 -2.05 12.64 7.64
CA SER A 57 -1.41 13.68 8.45
C SER A 57 -0.64 14.73 7.65
N SER A 58 -0.62 14.64 6.32
CA SER A 58 0.17 15.50 5.41
C SER A 58 0.05 17.01 5.66
N ASN A 59 -1.08 17.50 6.18
CA ASN A 59 -1.31 18.91 6.48
C ASN A 59 -0.99 19.31 7.93
N VAL A 60 -0.85 18.34 8.83
CA VAL A 60 -0.74 18.54 10.28
C VAL A 60 0.61 18.07 10.84
N VAL A 61 1.53 17.58 10.01
CA VAL A 61 2.91 17.28 10.42
C VAL A 61 3.90 18.23 9.76
N GLU A 62 5.11 18.26 10.28
CA GLU A 62 6.24 18.99 9.75
C GLU A 62 7.11 18.12 8.81
N PRO A 63 7.90 18.74 7.91
CA PRO A 63 8.68 18.01 6.91
C PRO A 63 9.56 16.89 7.44
N LEU A 64 10.20 17.08 8.61
CA LEU A 64 11.04 16.05 9.21
C LEU A 64 10.23 14.83 9.68
N GLU A 65 9.03 15.05 10.21
CA GLU A 65 8.13 13.99 10.65
C GLU A 65 7.62 13.20 9.44
N SER A 66 7.35 13.87 8.32
CA SER A 66 6.95 13.21 7.06
C SER A 66 8.01 12.23 6.55
N LEU A 67 9.31 12.56 6.70
CA LEU A 67 10.41 11.65 6.36
C LEU A 67 10.40 10.40 7.24
N ILE A 68 10.19 10.55 8.55
CA ILE A 68 10.14 9.44 9.50
C ILE A 68 8.95 8.52 9.16
N ILE A 69 7.77 9.10 8.92
CA ILE A 69 6.57 8.37 8.52
C ILE A 69 6.83 7.58 7.23
N GLY A 70 7.48 8.20 6.25
CA GLY A 70 7.90 7.57 5.00
C GLY A 70 8.85 6.38 5.22
N ILE A 71 9.94 6.57 5.98
CA ILE A 71 10.91 5.50 6.26
C ILE A 71 10.23 4.28 6.89
N VAL A 72 9.40 4.49 7.91
CA VAL A 72 8.68 3.40 8.58
C VAL A 72 7.72 2.72 7.62
N SER A 73 7.04 3.47 6.75
CA SER A 73 6.17 2.90 5.72
C SER A 73 6.92 1.98 4.77
N GLY A 74 8.11 2.36 4.31
CA GLY A 74 8.94 1.53 3.43
C GLY A 74 9.36 0.21 4.08
N VAL A 75 9.73 0.26 5.36
CA VAL A 75 10.02 -0.96 6.14
C VAL A 75 8.78 -1.84 6.27
N ILE A 76 7.61 -1.25 6.55
CA ILE A 76 6.34 -1.98 6.63
C ILE A 76 6.01 -2.67 5.31
N VAL A 77 6.20 -2.01 4.16
CA VAL A 77 5.96 -2.62 2.85
C VAL A 77 6.82 -3.87 2.67
N ILE A 78 8.14 -3.77 2.90
CA ILE A 78 9.04 -4.93 2.72
C ILE A 78 8.66 -6.08 3.63
N LEU A 79 8.50 -5.79 4.93
CA LEU A 79 8.17 -6.82 5.91
C LEU A 79 6.80 -7.44 5.62
N GLY A 80 5.84 -6.64 5.14
CA GLY A 80 4.52 -7.10 4.76
C GLY A 80 4.55 -8.03 3.54
N VAL A 81 5.26 -7.66 2.47
CA VAL A 81 5.43 -8.50 1.27
C VAL A 81 6.11 -9.82 1.64
N ASP A 82 7.24 -9.77 2.36
CA ASP A 82 7.97 -10.96 2.76
C ASP A 82 7.14 -11.86 3.70
N TRP A 83 6.31 -11.27 4.55
CA TRP A 83 5.41 -12.00 5.44
C TRP A 83 4.27 -12.69 4.68
N LEU A 84 3.61 -12.01 3.74
CA LEU A 84 2.54 -12.60 2.92
C LEU A 84 3.07 -13.73 2.03
N SER A 85 4.25 -13.53 1.42
CA SER A 85 4.93 -14.56 0.64
C SER A 85 5.23 -15.81 1.46
N LYS A 86 5.75 -15.65 2.69
CA LYS A 86 5.95 -16.77 3.63
C LYS A 86 4.64 -17.48 4.01
N LYS A 87 3.52 -16.76 4.02
CA LYS A 87 2.18 -17.31 4.26
C LYS A 87 1.52 -17.87 3.00
N LYS A 88 2.19 -17.81 1.85
CA LYS A 88 1.65 -18.22 0.53
C LYS A 88 0.33 -17.51 0.21
N VAL A 89 0.19 -16.27 0.67
CA VAL A 89 -0.90 -15.37 0.29
C VAL A 89 -0.44 -14.62 -0.94
N ASP A 90 -1.10 -14.88 -2.06
CA ASP A 90 -0.81 -14.26 -3.34
C ASP A 90 -1.50 -12.89 -3.43
N ASP A 91 -0.76 -11.84 -3.09
CA ASP A 91 -1.18 -10.45 -3.26
C ASP A 91 -0.59 -9.92 -4.57
N ALA A 92 -1.39 -10.01 -5.64
CA ALA A 92 -0.96 -9.79 -7.02
C ALA A 92 -0.22 -8.47 -7.27
N VAL A 93 -0.53 -7.41 -6.51
CA VAL A 93 0.05 -6.07 -6.69
C VAL A 93 0.73 -5.52 -5.44
N GLY A 94 0.69 -6.23 -4.31
CA GLY A 94 1.16 -5.72 -3.02
C GLY A 94 0.18 -4.73 -2.36
N ALA A 95 -1.12 -4.87 -2.62
CA ALA A 95 -2.14 -3.96 -2.10
C ALA A 95 -2.24 -4.02 -0.57
N ILE A 96 -2.04 -5.19 0.05
CA ILE A 96 -2.16 -5.35 1.50
C ILE A 96 -1.01 -4.63 2.23
N PRO A 97 0.28 -4.85 1.90
CA PRO A 97 1.37 -4.11 2.55
C PRO A 97 1.27 -2.60 2.32
N VAL A 98 0.97 -2.17 1.09
CA VAL A 98 0.92 -0.75 0.72
C VAL A 98 -0.29 -0.03 1.34
N HIS A 99 -1.50 -0.58 1.22
CA HIS A 99 -2.71 0.16 1.62
C HIS A 99 -3.19 -0.22 3.01
N CYS A 100 -3.23 -1.51 3.36
CA CYS A 100 -3.71 -1.94 4.67
C CYS A 100 -2.66 -1.65 5.76
N PHE A 101 -1.44 -2.15 5.60
CA PHE A 101 -0.43 -2.00 6.67
C PHE A 101 0.08 -0.56 6.78
N CYS A 102 0.46 0.08 5.67
CA CYS A 102 0.84 1.50 5.73
C CYS A 102 -0.34 2.42 6.04
N GLY A 103 -1.58 2.04 5.70
CA GLY A 103 -2.78 2.82 6.07
C GLY A 103 -3.04 2.80 7.58
N ILE A 104 -2.93 1.63 8.22
CA ILE A 104 -2.97 1.51 9.69
C ILE A 104 -1.84 2.33 10.31
N TRP A 105 -0.61 2.19 9.78
CA TRP A 105 0.52 2.99 10.25
C TRP A 105 0.28 4.48 10.10
N GLY A 106 -0.25 4.96 8.96
CA GLY A 106 -0.49 6.36 8.72
C GLY A 106 -1.48 6.98 9.71
N GLY A 107 -2.55 6.25 10.05
CA GLY A 107 -3.46 6.68 11.11
C GLY A 107 -2.79 6.70 12.49
N VAL A 108 -2.04 5.65 12.85
CA VAL A 108 -1.26 5.63 14.11
C VAL A 108 -0.25 6.79 14.16
N ALA A 109 0.51 7.01 13.10
CA ALA A 109 1.47 8.09 12.95
C ALA A 109 0.83 9.46 13.05
N THR A 110 -0.38 9.64 12.53
CA THR A 110 -1.19 10.86 12.72
C THR A 110 -1.41 11.12 14.21
N GLY A 111 -1.74 10.08 14.98
CA GLY A 111 -1.90 10.21 16.43
C GLY A 111 -0.63 10.51 17.21
N VAL A 112 0.55 10.26 16.63
CA VAL A 112 1.87 10.43 17.28
C VAL A 112 2.52 11.76 16.91
N PHE A 113 2.49 12.14 15.64
CA PHE A 113 3.26 13.26 15.10
C PHE A 113 2.44 14.50 14.78
N ALA A 114 1.12 14.39 14.62
CA ALA A 114 0.34 15.53 14.17
C ALA A 114 0.28 16.65 15.21
N HIS A 115 0.48 17.87 14.74
CA HIS A 115 0.30 19.12 15.48
C HIS A 115 -1.15 19.56 15.39
N GLY A 116 -1.86 19.56 16.52
CA GLY A 116 -3.20 20.11 16.63
C GLY A 116 -3.98 19.56 17.83
N ASP A 117 -4.61 20.45 18.59
CA ASP A 117 -5.24 20.13 19.89
C ASP A 117 -6.39 19.13 19.82
N LYS A 118 -6.95 18.91 18.62
CA LYS A 118 -8.09 17.99 18.39
C LYS A 118 -7.68 16.62 17.87
N ILE A 119 -6.38 16.34 17.76
CA ILE A 119 -5.86 15.07 17.27
C ILE A 119 -5.36 14.28 18.47
N HIS A 120 -6.04 13.17 18.76
CA HIS A 120 -5.71 12.31 19.90
C HIS A 120 -5.28 10.93 19.43
N PHE A 121 -4.17 10.45 19.99
CA PHE A 121 -3.58 9.15 19.68
C PHE A 121 -4.60 8.00 19.74
N VAL A 122 -5.37 7.93 20.84
CA VAL A 122 -6.35 6.84 21.04
C VAL A 122 -7.44 6.87 19.99
N THR A 123 -7.93 8.06 19.61
CA THR A 123 -8.95 8.21 18.56
C THR A 123 -8.43 7.75 17.21
N GLN A 124 -7.20 8.13 16.86
CA GLN A 124 -6.57 7.72 15.60
C GLN A 124 -6.30 6.21 15.56
N LEU A 125 -5.82 5.62 16.66
CA LEU A 125 -5.59 4.18 16.77
C LEU A 125 -6.91 3.39 16.60
N LEU A 126 -7.96 3.79 17.32
CA LEU A 126 -9.27 3.14 17.22
C LEU A 126 -9.86 3.30 15.82
N GLY A 127 -9.83 4.50 15.25
CA GLY A 127 -10.30 4.75 13.89
C GLY A 127 -9.58 3.89 12.86
N SER A 128 -8.24 3.80 12.97
CA SER A 128 -7.39 3.00 12.09
C SER A 128 -7.75 1.52 12.15
N VAL A 129 -8.01 0.95 13.33
CA VAL A 129 -8.38 -0.47 13.45
C VAL A 129 -9.83 -0.70 12.97
N LEU A 130 -10.77 0.15 13.39
CA LEU A 130 -12.19 -0.03 13.10
C LEU A 130 -12.50 0.06 11.61
N ILE A 131 -11.89 1.02 10.88
CA ILE A 131 -12.17 1.18 9.45
C ILE A 131 -11.69 -0.04 8.63
N HIS A 132 -10.55 -0.63 9.00
CA HIS A 132 -10.02 -1.82 8.32
C HIS A 132 -10.86 -3.06 8.64
N LEU A 133 -11.28 -3.24 9.90
CA LEU A 133 -12.17 -4.33 10.30
C LEU A 133 -13.52 -4.23 9.58
N TRP A 134 -14.12 -3.04 9.59
CA TRP A 134 -15.38 -2.78 8.87
C TRP A 134 -15.24 -3.09 7.38
N SER A 135 -14.21 -2.55 6.73
CA SER A 135 -13.96 -2.75 5.31
C SER A 135 -13.75 -4.23 4.98
N PHE A 136 -12.96 -4.95 5.77
CA PHE A 136 -12.74 -6.38 5.57
C PHE A 136 -14.03 -7.18 5.68
N ILE A 137 -14.83 -6.95 6.74
CA ILE A 137 -16.07 -7.69 6.97
C ILE A 137 -17.07 -7.43 5.83
N VAL A 138 -17.29 -6.17 5.47
CA VAL A 138 -18.25 -5.79 4.44
C VAL A 138 -17.82 -6.33 3.07
N VAL A 139 -16.55 -6.13 2.68
CA VAL A 139 -16.04 -6.61 1.40
C VAL A 139 -16.08 -8.13 1.35
N TRP A 140 -15.65 -8.83 2.41
CA TRP A 140 -15.74 -10.29 2.48
C TRP A 140 -17.18 -10.80 2.31
N LEU A 141 -18.15 -10.18 2.98
CA LEU A 141 -19.57 -10.53 2.83
C LEU A 141 -20.05 -10.31 1.38
N VAL A 142 -19.74 -9.16 0.79
CA VAL A 142 -20.10 -8.84 -0.60
C VAL A 142 -19.52 -9.87 -1.57
N PHE A 143 -18.21 -10.13 -1.51
CA PHE A 143 -17.57 -11.09 -2.39
C PHE A 143 -18.08 -12.52 -2.16
N LYS A 144 -18.42 -12.89 -0.92
CA LYS A 144 -19.01 -14.20 -0.62
C LYS A 144 -20.41 -14.35 -1.24
N VAL A 145 -21.24 -13.31 -1.15
CA VAL A 145 -22.58 -13.29 -1.77
C VAL A 145 -22.47 -13.32 -3.29
N LEU A 146 -21.60 -12.49 -3.88
CA LEU A 146 -21.37 -12.48 -5.33
C LEU A 146 -20.85 -13.82 -5.82
N ASN A 147 -19.91 -14.45 -5.10
CA ASN A 147 -19.40 -15.76 -5.46
C ASN A 147 -20.49 -16.84 -5.36
N TYR A 148 -21.41 -16.74 -4.41
CA TYR A 148 -22.53 -17.67 -4.27
C TYR A 148 -23.55 -17.53 -5.42
N ILE A 149 -23.83 -16.30 -5.86
CA ILE A 149 -24.84 -16.04 -6.90
C ILE A 149 -24.26 -16.24 -8.31
N PHE A 150 -23.05 -15.74 -8.57
CA PHE A 150 -22.48 -15.63 -9.91
C PHE A 150 -21.23 -16.48 -10.14
N GLY A 151 -20.56 -16.97 -9.09
CA GLY A 151 -19.28 -17.68 -9.24
C GLY A 151 -18.19 -16.80 -9.87
N ILE A 152 -17.75 -15.75 -9.15
CA ILE A 152 -16.88 -14.69 -9.68
C ILE A 152 -15.43 -15.12 -9.99
N ARG A 153 -15.02 -16.34 -9.60
CA ARG A 153 -13.70 -16.87 -9.94
C ARG A 153 -13.82 -17.81 -11.14
N VAL A 154 -13.01 -17.56 -12.16
CA VAL A 154 -12.92 -18.41 -13.35
C VAL A 154 -12.45 -19.83 -13.01
N SER A 155 -12.69 -20.76 -13.94
CA SER A 155 -12.21 -22.14 -13.77
C SER A 155 -10.68 -22.22 -13.74
N GLN A 156 -10.11 -23.27 -13.14
CA GLN A 156 -8.65 -23.46 -13.14
C GLN A 156 -8.05 -23.65 -14.54
N GLU A 157 -8.84 -24.16 -15.48
CA GLU A 157 -8.41 -24.30 -16.87
C GLU A 157 -8.28 -22.92 -17.53
N THR A 158 -9.32 -22.09 -17.37
CA THR A 158 -9.37 -20.69 -17.82
C THR A 158 -8.25 -19.86 -17.19
N GLU A 159 -8.01 -20.02 -15.87
CA GLU A 159 -6.95 -19.32 -15.13
C GLU A 159 -5.56 -19.67 -15.69
N LYS A 160 -5.33 -20.92 -16.10
CA LYS A 160 -4.06 -21.37 -16.70
C LYS A 160 -3.89 -20.94 -18.15
N SER A 161 -4.98 -20.89 -18.93
CA SER A 161 -4.91 -20.43 -20.33
C SER A 161 -4.73 -18.91 -20.44
N GLY A 162 -4.98 -18.17 -19.36
CA GLY A 162 -4.97 -16.71 -19.33
C GLY A 162 -6.34 -16.13 -19.66
N LEU A 163 -6.69 -15.03 -18.97
CA LEU A 163 -7.99 -14.38 -19.15
C LEU A 163 -8.08 -13.58 -20.46
N ASP A 164 -6.96 -13.11 -21.00
CA ASP A 164 -6.93 -12.34 -22.25
C ASP A 164 -7.62 -13.09 -23.40
N TRP A 165 -7.26 -14.36 -23.60
CA TRP A 165 -7.88 -15.18 -24.64
C TRP A 165 -9.35 -15.50 -24.34
N GLN A 166 -9.64 -15.87 -23.10
CA GLN A 166 -10.96 -16.41 -22.71
C GLN A 166 -12.03 -15.32 -22.62
N GLU A 167 -11.68 -14.13 -22.15
CA GLU A 167 -12.61 -13.01 -21.96
C GLU A 167 -12.56 -12.02 -23.14
N HIS A 168 -11.40 -11.88 -23.81
CA HIS A 168 -11.20 -10.86 -24.84
C HIS A 168 -10.89 -11.41 -26.24
N GLY A 169 -10.66 -12.72 -26.40
CA GLY A 169 -10.38 -13.34 -27.70
C GLY A 169 -9.06 -12.91 -28.34
N GLU A 170 -8.18 -12.26 -27.57
CA GLU A 170 -6.92 -11.70 -28.03
C GLU A 170 -5.79 -12.04 -27.05
N ILE A 171 -4.54 -11.96 -27.50
CA ILE A 171 -3.35 -12.17 -26.67
C ILE A 171 -2.65 -10.82 -26.53
N ALA A 172 -2.53 -10.30 -25.30
CA ALA A 172 -1.96 -8.97 -25.07
C ALA A 172 -0.48 -8.87 -25.50
N TYR A 173 0.28 -9.97 -25.42
CA TYR A 173 1.70 -9.99 -25.73
C TYR A 173 2.09 -11.21 -26.59
N LEU A 174 2.29 -10.99 -27.89
CA LEU A 174 2.73 -12.01 -28.86
C LEU A 174 4.13 -12.61 -28.55
N SER A 175 4.93 -11.96 -27.71
CA SER A 175 6.32 -12.32 -27.43
C SER A 175 6.51 -13.39 -26.35
N LEU A 176 5.48 -13.69 -25.55
CA LEU A 176 5.58 -14.66 -24.45
C LEU A 176 5.31 -16.11 -24.91
N GLU A 177 4.80 -16.32 -26.12
CA GLU A 177 4.64 -17.66 -26.72
C GLU A 177 5.95 -18.23 -27.28
N LYS A 178 6.99 -17.41 -27.51
CA LYS A 178 8.30 -17.90 -27.99
C LYS A 178 9.27 -18.19 -26.86
N LYS A 179 8.95 -19.19 -26.04
CA LYS A 179 9.94 -19.96 -25.29
C LYS A 179 9.55 -21.44 -25.31
N GLU A 180 9.90 -22.09 -26.42
CA GLU A 180 10.22 -23.52 -26.41
C GLU A 180 11.47 -23.75 -25.54
#